data_AF-A0A963JM52-F1
#
_entry.id   AF-A0A963JM52-F1
#
_cell.length_a   1.000
_cell.length_b   1.000
_cell.length_c   1.000
_cell.angle_alpha   90.00
_cell.angle_beta   90.00
_cell.angle_gamma   90.00
#
_symmetry.space_group_name_H-M   'P 1'
#
loop_
_entity.id
_entity.type
_entity.pdbx_description
1 polymer ?
#
loop_
_entity_poly.entity_id
_entity_poly.type
_entity_poly.pdbx_seq_one_letter_code
_entity_poly.pdbx_strand_id
1 'polypeptide(L)'
;RAHVCGASMGGMIAQHLAAHHPDRVASLTLMMTTSGSRRLPQPAMHVRRALLGRPRSKDPDDIVAYLERLLHVIGSPGYRPDPLRQRERLQAFVARAWRPAGTARQLLAIAADGDRTPMLRQIRAPTAIIHGRADPLVPPACGEDLAHRIAGATIDLV
;
A
#
# COMPACT_ATOMS: atom_id res chain seq x y z
N ARG A 1 2.80 21.80 11.88
CA ARG A 1 3.00 21.00 10.65
C ARG A 1 3.62 19.66 11.04
N ALA A 2 3.48 18.62 10.22
CA ALA A 2 4.10 17.32 10.45
C ALA A 2 4.61 16.71 9.13
N HIS A 3 5.64 15.87 9.22
CA HIS A 3 6.05 15.00 8.13
C HIS A 3 5.08 13.84 8.04
N VAL A 4 4.55 13.57 6.85
CA VAL A 4 3.53 12.54 6.64
C VAL A 4 4.09 11.47 5.73
N CYS A 5 4.15 10.23 6.21
CA CYS A 5 4.51 9.07 5.41
C CYS A 5 3.32 8.10 5.30
N GLY A 6 3.10 7.56 4.10
CA GLY A 6 2.00 6.63 3.84
C GLY A 6 2.41 5.52 2.90
N ALA A 7 2.20 4.28 3.32
CA ALA A 7 2.41 3.08 2.49
C ALA A 7 1.07 2.55 1.94
N SER A 8 1.01 2.18 0.66
CA SER A 8 -0.15 1.57 0.04
C SER A 8 -1.43 2.41 0.25
N MET A 9 -2.49 1.87 0.87
CA MET A 9 -3.69 2.64 1.24
C MET A 9 -3.38 3.84 2.14
N GLY A 10 -2.38 3.73 3.03
CA GLY A 10 -1.92 4.86 3.83
C GLY A 10 -1.35 6.00 2.97
N GLY A 11 -0.75 5.67 1.82
CA GLY A 11 -0.31 6.65 0.83
C GLY A 11 -1.46 7.37 0.14
N MET A 12 -2.58 6.67 -0.11
CA MET A 12 -3.82 7.30 -0.64
C MET A 12 -4.39 8.30 0.38
N ILE A 13 -4.46 7.89 1.66
CA ILE A 13 -4.88 8.78 2.75
C ILE A 13 -3.95 9.99 2.87
N ALA A 14 -2.64 9.78 2.75
CA ALA A 14 -1.65 10.84 2.82
C ALA A 14 -1.77 11.84 1.65
N GLN A 15 -2.11 11.36 0.43
CA GLN A 15 -2.42 12.24 -0.71
C GLN A 15 -3.61 13.15 -0.40
N HIS A 16 -4.70 12.61 0.16
CA HIS A 16 -5.87 13.40 0.57
C HIS A 16 -5.51 14.45 1.61
N LEU A 17 -4.78 14.06 2.65
CA LEU A 17 -4.33 14.98 3.69
C LEU A 17 -3.48 16.12 3.12
N ALA A 18 -2.55 15.80 2.22
CA ALA A 18 -1.64 16.79 1.64
C ALA A 18 -2.32 17.71 0.62
N ALA A 19 -3.31 17.22 -0.12
CA ALA A 19 -4.08 18.02 -1.07
C ALA A 19 -5.09 18.95 -0.36
N HIS A 20 -5.82 18.43 0.64
CA HIS A 20 -6.89 19.18 1.32
C HIS A 20 -6.41 20.01 2.51
N HIS A 21 -5.30 19.63 3.14
CA HIS A 21 -4.72 20.36 4.27
C HIS A 21 -3.22 20.64 4.09
N PRO A 22 -2.82 21.27 2.97
CA PRO A 22 -1.42 21.51 2.63
C PRO A 22 -0.63 22.25 3.72
N ASP A 23 -1.27 23.15 4.47
CA ASP A 23 -0.61 23.93 5.53
C ASP A 23 -0.33 23.11 6.81
N ARG A 24 -0.79 21.85 6.85
CA ARG A 24 -0.51 20.90 7.93
C ARG A 24 0.65 19.96 7.59
N VAL A 25 1.02 19.85 6.32
CA VAL A 25 2.05 18.91 5.83
C VAL A 25 3.40 19.61 5.65
N ALA A 26 4.42 19.13 6.36
CA ALA A 26 5.79 19.63 6.26
C ALA A 26 6.51 19.03 5.05
N SER A 27 6.42 17.71 4.91
CA SER A 27 6.84 16.93 3.74
C SER A 27 5.95 15.70 3.60
N LEU A 28 5.94 15.11 2.42
CA LEU A 28 5.14 13.93 2.09
C LEU A 28 6.06 12.81 1.60
N THR A 29 5.90 11.60 2.14
CA THR A 29 6.54 10.38 1.64
C THR A 29 5.49 9.36 1.25
N LEU A 30 5.46 9.01 -0.04
CA LEU A 30 4.52 8.04 -0.59
C LEU A 30 5.26 6.75 -0.91
N MET A 31 4.84 5.63 -0.32
CA MET A 31 5.50 4.34 -0.50
C MET A 31 4.52 3.36 -1.14
N MET A 32 4.95 2.67 -2.20
CA MET A 32 4.21 1.54 -2.82
C MET A 32 2.69 1.83 -2.98
N THR A 33 2.36 2.99 -3.56
CA THR A 33 0.98 3.52 -3.63
C THR A 33 0.67 4.06 -5.04
N THR A 34 -0.55 4.53 -5.25
CA THR A 34 -1.05 4.89 -6.58
C THR A 34 -1.96 6.11 -6.58
N SER A 35 -1.97 6.85 -7.69
CA SER A 35 -2.96 7.89 -7.98
C SER A 35 -4.37 7.33 -8.15
N GLY A 36 -4.51 6.04 -8.46
CA GLY A 36 -5.81 5.42 -8.76
C GLY A 36 -6.33 5.70 -10.17
N SER A 37 -5.50 6.29 -11.04
CA SER A 37 -5.82 6.49 -12.45
C SER A 37 -6.22 5.16 -13.10
N ARG A 38 -7.35 5.17 -13.82
CA ARG A 38 -7.87 3.99 -14.55
C ARG A 38 -6.96 3.50 -15.67
N ARG A 39 -5.99 4.33 -16.08
CA ARG A 39 -5.01 3.99 -17.12
C ARG A 39 -3.82 3.20 -16.58
N LEU A 40 -3.68 3.11 -15.25
CA LEU A 40 -2.56 2.41 -14.63
C LEU A 40 -2.76 0.90 -14.67
N PRO A 41 -1.65 0.15 -14.79
CA PRO A 41 -1.69 -1.29 -14.73
C PRO A 41 -2.29 -1.77 -13.41
N GLN A 42 -3.04 -2.87 -13.50
CA GLN A 42 -3.69 -3.49 -12.36
C GLN A 42 -2.76 -4.53 -11.71
N PRO A 43 -3.01 -4.92 -10.45
CA PRO A 43 -2.26 -5.99 -9.81
C PRO A 43 -2.35 -7.28 -10.63
N ALA A 44 -1.27 -8.05 -10.66
CA ALA A 44 -1.25 -9.32 -11.39
C ALA A 44 -2.37 -10.26 -10.91
N MET A 45 -2.92 -11.09 -11.80
CA MET A 45 -4.10 -11.92 -11.50
C MET A 45 -3.90 -12.85 -10.29
N HIS A 46 -2.71 -13.42 -10.13
CA HIS A 46 -2.38 -14.27 -8.99
C HIS A 46 -2.34 -13.49 -7.66
N VAL A 47 -1.91 -12.22 -7.69
CA VAL A 47 -1.92 -11.32 -6.52
C VAL A 47 -3.35 -10.95 -6.14
N ARG A 48 -4.19 -10.61 -7.12
CA ARG A 48 -5.62 -10.35 -6.89
C ARG A 48 -6.30 -11.54 -6.23
N ARG A 49 -6.01 -12.76 -6.69
CA ARG A 49 -6.53 -14.00 -6.10
C ARG A 49 -6.03 -14.21 -4.67
N ALA A 50 -4.76 -13.90 -4.38
CA ALA A 50 -4.22 -14.00 -3.03
C ALA A 50 -4.92 -13.04 -2.05
N LEU A 51 -5.13 -11.77 -2.47
CA LEU A 51 -5.83 -10.76 -1.67
C LEU A 51 -7.29 -11.09 -1.37
N LEU A 52 -8.00 -11.66 -2.35
CA LEU A 52 -9.40 -12.09 -2.20
C LEU A 52 -9.52 -13.47 -1.53
N GLY A 53 -8.40 -14.13 -1.25
CA GLY A 53 -8.37 -15.39 -0.53
C GLY A 53 -8.82 -15.23 0.92
N ARG A 54 -9.14 -16.37 1.55
CA ARG A 54 -9.50 -16.46 2.96
C ARG A 54 -8.73 -17.59 3.63
N PRO A 55 -8.50 -17.52 4.96
CA PRO A 55 -7.94 -18.64 5.69
C PRO A 55 -8.85 -19.88 5.58
N ARG A 56 -8.26 -21.06 5.75
CA ARG A 56 -8.96 -22.35 5.66
C ARG A 56 -10.03 -22.47 6.75
N SER A 57 -9.73 -21.98 7.95
CA SER A 57 -10.65 -21.92 9.08
C SER A 57 -10.42 -20.65 9.90
N LYS A 58 -11.07 -20.55 11.05
CA LYS A 58 -10.85 -19.48 12.04
C LYS A 58 -9.73 -19.82 13.03
N ASP A 59 -9.12 -20.98 12.90
CA ASP A 59 -7.97 -21.39 13.71
C ASP A 59 -6.81 -20.39 13.53
N PRO A 60 -6.15 -19.92 14.61
CA PRO A 60 -5.01 -19.02 14.52
C PRO A 60 -3.89 -19.48 13.59
N ASP A 61 -3.56 -20.77 13.58
CA ASP A 61 -2.49 -21.30 12.72
C ASP A 61 -2.88 -21.28 11.24
N ASP A 62 -4.15 -21.55 10.92
CA ASP A 62 -4.67 -21.42 9.55
C ASP A 62 -4.67 -19.96 9.07
N ILE A 63 -4.91 -19.00 9.98
CA ILE A 63 -4.85 -17.56 9.70
C ILE A 63 -3.40 -17.13 9.46
N VAL A 64 -2.47 -17.54 10.33
CA VAL A 64 -1.04 -17.24 10.17
C VAL A 64 -0.53 -17.80 8.85
N ALA A 65 -0.83 -19.07 8.53
CA ALA A 65 -0.43 -19.69 7.27
C ALA A 65 -1.01 -18.96 6.04
N TYR A 66 -2.23 -18.43 6.14
CA TYR A 66 -2.81 -17.59 5.09
C TYR A 66 -2.04 -16.26 4.92
N LEU A 67 -1.72 -15.58 6.01
CA LEU A 67 -0.96 -14.32 5.98
C LEU A 67 0.48 -14.53 5.48
N GLU A 68 1.14 -15.64 5.86
CA GLU A 68 2.46 -16.02 5.34
C GLU A 68 2.43 -16.16 3.82
N ARG A 69 1.46 -16.90 3.27
CA ARG A 69 1.28 -17.04 1.81
C ARG A 69 1.00 -15.71 1.14
N LEU A 70 0.15 -14.87 1.71
CA LEU A 70 -0.15 -13.54 1.16
C LEU A 70 1.11 -12.67 1.11
N LEU A 71 1.84 -12.58 2.23
CA LEU A 71 3.09 -11.81 2.31
C LEU A 71 4.19 -12.36 1.39
N HIS A 72 4.23 -13.67 1.17
CA HIS A 72 5.15 -14.25 0.20
C HIS A 72 4.84 -13.81 -1.24
N VAL A 73 3.56 -13.73 -1.60
CA VAL A 73 3.11 -13.31 -2.94
C VAL A 73 3.41 -11.83 -3.21
N ILE A 74 3.22 -10.96 -2.21
CA ILE A 74 3.39 -9.50 -2.39
C ILE A 74 4.76 -8.98 -1.93
N GLY A 75 5.56 -9.82 -1.27
CA GLY A 75 6.85 -9.45 -0.71
C GLY A 75 8.00 -9.48 -1.72
N SER A 76 9.04 -8.69 -1.45
CA SER A 76 10.23 -8.55 -2.32
C SER A 76 10.86 -9.90 -2.67
N PRO A 77 11.10 -10.21 -3.96
CA PRO A 77 11.74 -11.45 -4.38
C PRO A 77 13.20 -11.56 -3.90
N GLY A 78 13.88 -10.42 -3.74
CA GLY A 78 15.29 -10.36 -3.34
C GLY A 78 15.52 -10.26 -1.83
N TYR A 79 14.47 -10.04 -1.03
CA TYR A 79 14.58 -9.97 0.43
C TYR A 79 13.53 -10.87 1.08
N ARG A 80 13.97 -12.08 1.46
CA ARG A 80 13.14 -13.03 2.21
C ARG A 80 13.46 -12.89 3.69
N PRO A 81 12.47 -12.58 4.56
CA PRO A 81 12.71 -12.55 5.99
C PRO A 81 13.00 -13.95 6.52
N ASP A 82 13.65 -14.01 7.68
CA ASP A 82 13.82 -15.25 8.42
C ASP A 82 12.44 -15.90 8.69
N PRO A 83 12.21 -17.16 8.28
CA PRO A 83 10.90 -17.79 8.38
C PRO A 83 10.36 -17.87 9.81
N LEU A 84 11.23 -18.15 10.79
CA LEU A 84 10.83 -18.27 12.19
C LEU A 84 10.38 -16.91 12.73
N ARG A 85 11.18 -15.87 12.55
CA ARG A 85 10.81 -14.49 12.93
C ARG A 85 9.59 -13.98 12.20
N GLN A 86 9.40 -14.32 10.92
CA GLN A 86 8.19 -13.94 10.18
C GLN A 86 6.96 -14.58 10.80
N ARG A 87 7.02 -15.88 11.11
CA ARG A 87 5.94 -16.61 11.74
C ARG A 87 5.59 -16.06 13.12
N GLU A 88 6.59 -15.83 13.97
CA GLU A 88 6.41 -15.23 15.31
C GLU A 88 5.71 -13.86 15.22
N ARG A 89 6.14 -13.00 14.29
CA ARG A 89 5.50 -11.69 14.06
C ARG A 89 4.04 -11.82 13.64
N LEU A 90 3.72 -12.79 12.80
CA LEU A 90 2.35 -13.03 12.34
C LEU A 90 1.47 -13.61 13.44
N GLN A 91 2.01 -14.52 14.27
CA GLN A 91 1.31 -15.03 15.45
C GLN A 91 0.97 -13.89 16.41
N ALA A 92 1.93 -13.01 16.71
CA ALA A 92 1.69 -11.82 17.53
C ALA A 92 0.65 -10.87 16.90
N PHE A 93 0.69 -10.69 15.57
CA PHE A 93 -0.29 -9.87 14.86
C PHE A 93 -1.72 -10.44 14.97
N VAL A 94 -1.89 -11.74 14.75
CA VAL A 94 -3.17 -12.44 14.83
C VAL A 94 -3.71 -12.44 16.26
N ALA A 95 -2.85 -12.72 17.24
CA ALA A 95 -3.20 -12.68 18.67
C ALA A 95 -3.65 -11.28 19.11
N ARG A 96 -2.98 -10.22 18.61
CA ARG A 96 -3.36 -8.84 18.91
C ARG A 96 -4.73 -8.48 18.34
N ALA A 97 -4.97 -8.77 17.05
CA ALA A 97 -6.26 -8.54 16.43
C ALA A 97 -6.42 -9.27 15.09
N TRP A 98 -7.43 -10.14 15.01
CA TRP A 98 -7.99 -10.63 13.74
C TRP A 98 -9.40 -10.06 13.52
N ARG A 99 -9.56 -9.20 12.51
CA ARG A 99 -10.82 -8.50 12.19
C ARG A 99 -11.08 -8.49 10.67
N PRO A 100 -11.46 -9.63 10.06
CA PRO A 100 -11.60 -9.76 8.60
C PRO A 100 -12.63 -8.79 8.00
N ALA A 101 -13.70 -8.47 8.75
CA ALA A 101 -14.66 -7.44 8.34
C ALA A 101 -14.05 -6.02 8.26
N GLY A 102 -13.01 -5.75 9.05
CA GLY A 102 -12.23 -4.50 8.95
C GLY A 102 -11.47 -4.44 7.63
N THR A 103 -10.77 -5.51 7.26
CA THR A 103 -10.07 -5.63 5.98
C THR A 103 -11.03 -5.48 4.79
N ALA A 104 -12.21 -6.11 4.85
CA ALA A 104 -13.22 -5.96 3.80
C ALA A 104 -13.67 -4.49 3.62
N ARG A 105 -13.89 -3.77 4.73
CA ARG A 105 -14.23 -2.34 4.68
C ARG A 105 -13.10 -1.48 4.13
N GLN A 106 -11.83 -1.81 4.42
CA GLN A 106 -10.68 -1.12 3.84
C GLN A 106 -10.61 -1.32 2.32
N LEU A 107 -10.83 -2.55 1.82
CA LEU A 107 -10.88 -2.82 0.38
C LEU A 107 -12.02 -2.05 -0.31
N LEU A 108 -13.19 -1.98 0.32
CA LEU A 108 -14.31 -1.18 -0.18
C LEU A 108 -13.97 0.32 -0.21
N ALA A 109 -13.30 0.84 0.82
CA ALA A 109 -12.86 2.23 0.85
C ALA A 109 -11.86 2.52 -0.27
N ILE A 110 -10.90 1.63 -0.52
CA ILE A 110 -9.95 1.76 -1.65
C ILE A 110 -10.69 1.82 -2.98
N ALA A 111 -11.66 0.93 -3.19
CA ALA A 111 -12.44 0.89 -4.43
C ALA A 111 -13.31 2.15 -4.61
N ALA A 112 -13.91 2.64 -3.52
CA ALA A 112 -14.76 3.84 -3.52
C ALA A 112 -13.96 5.14 -3.71
N ASP A 113 -12.70 5.18 -3.27
CA ASP A 113 -11.84 6.37 -3.34
C ASP A 113 -11.46 6.77 -4.78
N GLY A 114 -11.45 5.79 -5.70
CA GLY A 114 -11.36 6.07 -7.14
C GLY A 114 -10.06 6.74 -7.60
N ASP A 115 -10.18 7.57 -8.64
CA ASP A 115 -9.06 8.28 -9.29
C ASP A 115 -8.80 9.63 -8.61
N ARG A 116 -7.62 9.77 -8.01
CA ARG A 116 -7.18 10.96 -7.27
C ARG A 116 -6.36 11.92 -8.12
N THR A 117 -6.12 11.61 -9.39
CA THR A 117 -5.34 12.42 -10.33
C THR A 117 -5.67 13.92 -10.28
N PRO A 118 -6.95 14.37 -10.24
CA PRO A 118 -7.27 15.80 -10.23
C PRO A 118 -6.74 16.55 -9.00
N MET A 119 -6.65 15.88 -7.84
CA MET A 119 -6.23 16.54 -6.59
C MET A 119 -4.72 16.56 -6.38
N LEU A 120 -3.96 15.72 -7.07
CA LEU A 120 -2.50 15.61 -6.86
C LEU A 120 -1.76 16.92 -7.12
N ARG A 121 -2.26 17.75 -8.04
CA ARG A 121 -1.70 19.08 -8.33
C ARG A 121 -1.85 20.07 -7.18
N GLN A 122 -2.71 19.80 -6.20
CA GLN A 122 -2.87 20.64 -5.01
C GLN A 122 -1.82 20.36 -3.92
N ILE A 123 -1.08 19.26 -4.03
CA ILE A 123 -0.01 18.91 -3.09
C ILE A 123 1.14 19.91 -3.26
N ARG A 124 1.37 20.73 -2.23
CA ARG A 124 2.44 21.75 -2.18
C ARG A 124 3.69 21.29 -1.42
N ALA A 125 3.57 20.25 -0.61
CA ALA A 125 4.66 19.79 0.23
C ALA A 125 5.75 19.10 -0.62
N PRO A 126 7.04 19.27 -0.27
CA PRO A 126 8.11 18.47 -0.86
C PRO A 126 7.76 16.98 -0.73
N THR A 127 7.77 16.27 -1.85
CA THR A 127 7.25 14.90 -1.95
C THR A 127 8.34 13.94 -2.41
N ALA A 128 8.57 12.89 -1.63
CA ALA A 128 9.43 11.76 -2.01
C ALA A 128 8.57 10.52 -2.23
N ILE A 129 8.84 9.78 -3.31
CA ILE A 129 8.16 8.53 -3.65
C ILE A 129 9.18 7.40 -3.56
N ILE A 130 8.83 6.32 -2.89
CA ILE A 130 9.65 5.10 -2.81
C ILE A 130 8.81 3.94 -3.34
N HIS A 131 9.29 3.27 -4.38
CA HIS A 131 8.50 2.23 -5.04
C HIS A 131 9.35 1.02 -5.41
N GLY A 132 8.83 -0.18 -5.14
CA GLY A 132 9.54 -1.42 -5.48
C GLY A 132 9.42 -1.74 -6.97
N ARG A 133 10.54 -1.99 -7.66
CA ARG A 133 10.58 -2.38 -9.08
C ARG A 133 9.87 -3.69 -9.37
N ALA A 134 9.85 -4.57 -8.38
CA ALA A 134 9.21 -5.88 -8.45
C ALA A 134 7.86 -5.93 -7.73
N ASP A 135 7.26 -4.79 -7.37
CA ASP A 135 5.97 -4.76 -6.66
C ASP A 135 4.86 -5.36 -7.55
N PRO A 136 4.33 -6.56 -7.21
CA PRO A 136 3.36 -7.24 -8.04
C PRO A 136 1.92 -6.79 -7.71
N LEU A 137 1.75 -6.02 -6.62
CA LEU A 137 0.49 -5.53 -6.12
C LEU A 137 0.20 -4.12 -6.65
N VAL A 138 1.14 -3.20 -6.52
CA VAL A 138 1.06 -1.85 -7.06
C VAL A 138 2.21 -1.68 -8.04
N PRO A 139 2.00 -1.87 -9.36
CA PRO A 139 3.13 -1.87 -10.30
C PRO A 139 3.89 -0.53 -10.32
N PRO A 140 5.20 -0.52 -10.67
CA PRO A 140 6.06 0.68 -10.61
C PRO A 140 5.51 1.91 -11.35
N ALA A 141 4.79 1.69 -12.45
CA ALA A 141 4.11 2.75 -13.20
C ALA A 141 3.17 3.61 -12.34
N CYS A 142 2.64 3.07 -11.22
CA CYS A 142 1.84 3.84 -10.27
C CYS A 142 2.67 4.90 -9.52
N GLY A 143 3.88 4.54 -9.11
CA GLY A 143 4.81 5.47 -8.47
C GLY A 143 5.31 6.52 -9.45
N GLU A 144 5.64 6.10 -10.67
CA GLU A 144 6.06 6.99 -11.76
C GLU A 144 4.96 8.01 -12.12
N ASP A 145 3.70 7.57 -12.17
CA ASP A 145 2.55 8.46 -12.41
C ASP A 145 2.37 9.49 -11.29
N LEU A 146 2.60 9.11 -10.02
CA LEU A 146 2.61 10.06 -8.91
C LEU A 146 3.74 11.09 -9.06
N ALA A 147 4.95 10.64 -9.42
CA ALA A 147 6.10 11.52 -9.62
C ALA A 147 5.87 12.53 -10.76
N HIS A 148 5.19 12.09 -11.81
CA HIS A 148 4.82 12.95 -12.93
C HIS A 148 3.75 13.99 -12.57
N ARG A 149 2.81 13.66 -11.69
CA ARG A 149 1.63 14.49 -11.37
C ARG A 149 1.84 15.46 -10.21
N ILE A 150 2.75 15.15 -9.29
CA ILE A 150 3.05 15.98 -8.13
C ILE A 150 4.26 16.86 -8.46
N ALA A 151 4.06 18.18 -8.44
CA ALA A 151 5.11 19.12 -8.79
C ALA A 151 6.32 19.01 -7.85
N GLY A 152 7.52 18.84 -8.42
CA GLY A 152 8.76 18.73 -7.66
C GLY A 152 8.91 17.42 -6.87
N ALA A 153 8.08 16.41 -7.14
CA ALA A 153 8.25 15.10 -6.53
C ALA A 153 9.49 14.39 -7.06
N THR A 154 10.19 13.69 -6.18
CA THR A 154 11.27 12.76 -6.55
C THR A 154 10.81 11.34 -6.36
N ILE A 155 11.40 10.41 -7.12
CA ILE A 155 11.11 8.98 -7.03
C ILE A 155 12.39 8.18 -6.89
N ASP A 156 12.38 7.25 -5.96
CA ASP A 156 13.36 6.18 -5.83
C ASP A 156 12.70 4.83 -6.14
N LEU A 157 13.27 4.12 -7.12
CA LEU A 157 12.81 2.81 -7.57
C LEU A 157 13.78 1.74 -7.07
N VAL A 158 13.35 1.00 -6.05
CA VAL A 158 14.15 0.01 -5.29
C VAL A 158 13.87 -1.43 -5.66
#